data_AF-A0A6S7DY71-F1
#
_entry.id   AF-A0A6S7DY71-F1
#
_cell.length_a   1.000
_cell.length_b   1.000
_cell.length_c   1.000
_cell.angle_alpha   90.00
_cell.angle_beta   90.00
_cell.angle_gamma   90.00
#
_symmetry.space_group_name_H-M   'P 1'
#
loop_
_entity.id
_entity.type
_entity.pdbx_description
1 polymer ?
#
loop_
_entity_poly.entity_id
_entity_poly.type
_entity_poly.pdbx_seq_one_letter_code
_entity_poly.pdbx_strand_id
1 'polypeptide(L)'
;MNQARVHLWRRDGCIAPPPLASLAAGIATWPETATCIGVSLDAGDHLRILAPHGLEDLFDLVLRPSPGLRDPALYTQRLRAKRYTEKWPRLRVRHLPLS
;
A
#
# COMPACT_ATOMS: atom_id res chain seq x y z
N MET A 1 -1.25 13.32 2.55
CA MET A 1 -1.20 12.62 3.86
C MET A 1 0.24 12.63 4.34
N ASN A 2 0.53 13.15 5.53
CA ASN A 2 1.89 13.15 6.08
C ASN A 2 2.16 11.82 6.82
N GLN A 3 3.00 10.96 6.23
CA GLN A 3 3.33 9.64 6.78
C GLN A 3 4.12 9.72 8.10
N ALA A 4 4.89 10.80 8.33
CA ALA A 4 5.61 10.99 9.60
C ALA A 4 4.67 11.16 10.79
N ARG A 5 3.44 11.62 10.56
CA ARG A 5 2.41 11.84 11.59
C ARG A 5 1.41 10.70 11.71
N VAL A 6 1.58 9.59 10.97
CA VAL A 6 0.60 8.49 10.94
C VAL A 6 0.40 7.86 12.33
N HIS A 7 1.46 7.79 13.13
CA HIS A 7 1.43 7.30 14.52
C HIS A 7 0.57 8.14 15.47
N LEU A 8 0.22 9.38 15.08
CA LEU A 8 -0.62 10.25 15.92
C LEU A 8 -2.12 9.99 15.75
N TRP A 9 -2.55 9.44 14.61
CA TRP A 9 -3.98 9.30 14.28
C TRP A 9 -4.39 7.90 13.86
N ARG A 10 -3.46 7.02 13.47
CA ARG A 10 -3.73 5.59 13.30
C ARG A 10 -3.51 4.90 14.65
N ARG A 11 -4.58 4.67 15.39
CA ARG A 11 -4.59 3.83 16.59
C ARG A 11 -5.26 2.49 16.25
N ASP A 12 -4.48 1.42 16.14
CA ASP A 12 -5.01 0.07 16.11
C ASP A 12 -5.26 -0.34 17.57
N GLY A 13 -6.37 0.13 18.17
CA GLY A 13 -6.64 -0.01 19.60
C GLY A 13 -5.82 0.95 20.49
N CYS A 14 -5.31 0.51 21.64
CA CYS A 14 -4.65 1.37 22.64
C CYS A 14 -3.19 1.75 22.32
N ILE A 15 -2.58 1.21 21.26
CA ILE A 15 -1.14 1.39 20.98
C ILE A 15 -0.95 2.04 19.60
N ALA A 16 -0.26 3.18 19.59
CA ALA A 16 0.18 3.82 18.35
C ALA A 16 1.31 3.00 17.70
N PRO A 17 1.30 2.81 16.36
CA PRO A 17 2.39 2.13 15.68
C PRO A 17 3.70 2.92 15.86
N PRO A 18 4.86 2.24 15.95
CA PRO A 18 6.14 2.92 16.12
C PRO A 18 6.42 3.88 14.96
N PRO A 19 7.23 4.93 15.19
CA PRO A 19 7.60 5.86 14.12
C PRO A 19 8.28 5.11 12.96
N LEU A 20 7.95 5.52 11.74
CA LEU A 20 8.50 4.92 10.54
C LEU A 20 9.95 5.36 10.35
N ALA A 21 10.84 4.41 10.10
CA ALA A 21 12.27 4.66 9.92
C ALA A 21 12.61 5.44 8.62
N SER A 22 11.74 5.37 7.62
CA SER A 22 11.88 6.11 6.35
C SER A 22 10.55 6.21 5.62
N LEU A 23 10.48 7.08 4.60
CA LEU A 23 9.34 7.13 3.68
C LEU A 23 9.13 5.78 2.97
N ALA A 24 10.23 5.12 2.59
CA ALA A 24 10.19 3.79 1.97
C ALA A 24 9.54 2.75 2.88
N ALA A 25 9.95 2.74 4.16
CA ALA A 25 9.37 1.86 5.17
C ALA A 25 7.88 2.16 5.37
N GLY A 26 7.48 3.44 5.36
CA GLY A 26 6.07 3.83 5.43
C GLY A 26 5.24 3.29 4.27
N ILE A 27 5.68 3.54 3.04
CA ILE A 27 5.01 3.10 1.82
C ILE A 27 4.93 1.57 1.76
N ALA A 28 5.96 0.86 2.21
CA ALA A 28 5.98 -0.60 2.22
C ALA A 28 4.88 -1.24 3.10
N THR A 29 4.30 -0.49 4.05
CA THR A 29 3.21 -0.96 4.93
C THR A 29 1.80 -0.78 4.37
N TRP A 30 1.65 -0.17 3.19
CA TRP A 30 0.34 0.01 2.60
C TRP A 30 -0.29 -1.32 2.19
N PRO A 31 -1.64 -1.40 2.07
CA PRO A 31 -2.31 -2.69 2.08
C PRO A 31 -2.06 -3.56 0.85
N GLU A 32 -1.77 -2.97 -0.31
CA GLU A 32 -1.64 -3.69 -1.58
C GLU A 32 -0.28 -3.41 -2.23
N THR A 33 0.42 -4.43 -2.75
CA THR A 33 1.76 -4.23 -3.36
C THR A 33 1.77 -3.19 -4.45
N ALA A 34 0.79 -3.25 -5.37
CA ALA A 34 0.61 -2.30 -6.47
C ALA A 34 0.24 -0.87 -6.03
N THR A 35 -0.12 -0.67 -4.76
CA THR A 35 -0.35 0.68 -4.21
C THR A 35 0.87 1.21 -3.46
N CYS A 36 1.82 0.35 -3.05
CA CYS A 36 3.06 0.72 -2.36
C CYS A 36 4.07 1.40 -3.30
N ILE A 37 3.68 2.48 -3.98
CA ILE A 37 4.50 3.20 -4.95
C ILE A 37 4.48 4.69 -4.65
N GLY A 38 5.67 5.29 -4.59
CA GLY A 38 5.87 6.73 -4.51
C GLY A 38 6.54 7.26 -5.78
N VAL A 39 6.09 8.42 -6.26
CA VAL A 39 6.70 9.13 -7.39
C VAL A 39 6.93 10.57 -6.98
N SER A 40 8.12 11.09 -7.24
CA SER A 40 8.46 12.50 -7.05
C SER A 40 9.44 12.95 -8.12
N LEU A 41 9.55 14.26 -8.33
CA LEU A 41 10.67 14.83 -9.08
C LEU A 41 11.83 15.10 -8.12
N ASP A 42 13.05 15.05 -8.64
CA ASP A 42 14.20 15.59 -7.93
C ASP A 42 14.58 16.99 -8.40
N ALA A 43 15.69 17.52 -7.87
CA ALA A 43 16.13 18.88 -8.17
C ALA A 43 16.49 19.09 -9.65
N GLY A 44 16.69 18.03 -10.42
CA GLY A 44 16.95 18.08 -11.86
C GLY A 44 15.73 17.73 -12.70
N ASP A 45 14.52 17.75 -12.13
CA ASP A 45 13.27 17.33 -12.79
C ASP A 45 13.29 15.88 -13.28
N HIS A 46 14.13 15.03 -12.69
CA HIS A 46 14.13 13.60 -12.98
C HIS A 46 13.13 12.88 -12.08
N LEU A 47 12.43 11.90 -12.66
CA LEU A 47 11.53 11.04 -11.90
C LEU A 47 12.32 10.15 -10.93
N ARG A 48 11.98 10.25 -9.64
CA ARG A 48 12.33 9.27 -8.62
C ARG A 48 11.13 8.39 -8.33
N ILE A 49 11.35 7.09 -8.39
CA ILE A 49 10.33 6.08 -8.09
C ILE A 49 10.76 5.31 -6.86
N LEU A 50 9.82 5.13 -5.94
CA LEU A 50 9.97 4.30 -4.76
C LEU A 50 8.98 3.14 -4.87
N ALA A 51 9.51 1.93 -5.04
CA ALA A 51 8.73 0.71 -5.26
C ALA A 51 9.31 -0.45 -4.42
N PRO A 52 9.09 -0.47 -3.09
CA PRO A 52 9.69 -1.45 -2.17
C PRO A 52 9.34 -2.90 -2.48
N HIS A 53 8.23 -3.14 -3.20
CA HIS A 53 7.78 -4.47 -3.62
C HIS A 53 7.93 -4.71 -5.12
N GLY A 54 8.70 -3.86 -5.82
CA GLY A 54 8.81 -3.86 -7.27
C GLY A 54 7.63 -3.15 -7.96
N LEU A 55 7.66 -3.13 -9.30
CA LEU A 55 6.64 -2.50 -10.15
C LEU A 55 5.80 -3.52 -10.94
N GLU A 56 6.16 -4.80 -10.84
CA GLU A 56 5.59 -5.90 -11.61
C GLU A 56 4.08 -5.98 -11.38
N ASP A 57 3.63 -6.01 -10.13
CA ASP A 57 2.20 -6.09 -9.81
C ASP A 57 1.40 -4.88 -10.34
N LEU A 58 2.02 -3.69 -10.42
CA LEU A 58 1.37 -2.52 -11.01
C LEU A 58 1.18 -2.71 -12.52
N PHE A 59 2.24 -3.09 -13.23
CA PHE A 59 2.19 -3.24 -14.70
C PHE A 59 1.36 -4.43 -15.14
N ASP A 60 1.40 -5.52 -14.37
CA ASP A 60 0.65 -6.74 -14.62
C ASP A 60 -0.82 -6.65 -14.16
N LEU A 61 -1.23 -5.51 -13.62
CA LEU A 61 -2.59 -5.28 -13.09
C LEU A 61 -2.97 -6.31 -12.02
N VAL A 62 -2.05 -6.62 -11.12
CA VAL A 62 -2.27 -7.56 -10.01
C VAL A 62 -2.48 -6.77 -8.72
N LEU A 63 -3.61 -7.01 -8.07
CA LEU A 63 -3.88 -6.48 -6.74
C LEU A 63 -3.74 -7.62 -5.73
N ARG A 64 -2.71 -7.56 -4.88
CA ARG A 64 -2.48 -8.54 -3.82
C ARG A 64 -2.05 -7.86 -2.51
N PRO A 65 -2.24 -8.50 -1.35
CA PRO A 65 -1.77 -7.98 -0.07
C PRO A 65 -0.27 -7.70 -0.10
N SER A 66 0.16 -6.58 0.49
CA SER A 66 1.60 -6.34 0.68
C SER A 66 2.17 -7.22 1.81
N PRO A 67 3.46 -7.61 1.73
CA PRO A 67 4.14 -8.30 2.84
C PRO A 67 4.14 -7.51 4.16
N GLY A 68 4.04 -6.18 4.08
CA GLY A 68 4.01 -5.29 5.24
C GLY A 68 2.63 -5.11 5.87
N LEU A 69 1.59 -5.72 5.30
CA LEU A 69 0.22 -5.65 5.82
C LEU A 69 0.11 -6.42 7.15
N ARG A 70 -0.20 -5.70 8.22
CA ARG A 70 -0.33 -6.28 9.57
C ARG A 70 -1.68 -6.93 9.83
N ASP A 71 -2.75 -6.37 9.26
CA ASP A 71 -4.12 -6.85 9.44
C ASP A 71 -4.73 -7.28 8.10
N PRO A 72 -4.89 -8.58 7.85
CA PRO A 72 -5.51 -9.10 6.63
C PRO A 72 -6.95 -8.62 6.41
N ALA A 73 -7.70 -8.26 7.48
CA ALA A 73 -9.07 -7.76 7.37
C ALA A 73 -9.13 -6.41 6.63
N LEU A 74 -8.10 -5.56 6.81
CA LEU A 74 -8.00 -4.27 6.13
C LEU A 74 -7.97 -4.42 4.60
N TYR A 75 -7.26 -5.43 4.08
CA TYR A 75 -7.24 -5.71 2.65
C TYR A 75 -8.63 -6.09 2.14
N THR A 76 -9.30 -7.04 2.81
CA THR A 76 -10.65 -7.48 2.47
C THR A 76 -11.67 -6.34 2.52
N GLN A 77 -11.60 -5.49 3.55
CA GLN A 77 -12.46 -4.31 3.68
C GLN A 77 -12.25 -3.33 2.53
N ARG A 78 -10.98 -3.08 2.14
CA ARG A 78 -10.65 -2.16 1.04
C ARG A 78 -11.11 -2.68 -0.32
N LEU A 79 -10.97 -3.97 -0.59
CA LEU A 79 -11.49 -4.58 -1.82
C LEU A 79 -12.98 -4.28 -1.98
N ARG A 80 -13.76 -4.45 -0.90
CA ARG A 80 -15.21 -4.16 -0.89
C ARG A 80 -15.50 -2.67 -1.06
N ALA A 81 -14.81 -1.82 -0.31
CA ALA A 81 -15.09 -0.38 -0.30
C ALA A 81 -14.68 0.33 -1.59
N LYS A 82 -13.57 -0.08 -2.22
CA LYS A 82 -13.00 0.63 -3.37
C LYS A 82 -13.56 0.18 -4.72
N ARG A 83 -14.21 -1.00 -4.76
CA ARG A 83 -14.84 -1.58 -5.96
C ARG A 83 -13.88 -1.59 -7.15
N TYR A 84 -12.64 -2.02 -6.90
CA TYR A 84 -11.53 -1.89 -7.84
C TYR A 84 -11.81 -2.56 -9.19
N THR A 85 -12.43 -3.73 -9.19
CA THR A 85 -12.75 -4.50 -10.41
C THR A 85 -13.79 -3.83 -11.29
N GLU A 86 -14.65 -2.97 -10.74
CA GLU A 86 -15.60 -2.19 -11.54
C GLU A 86 -14.93 -1.04 -12.27
N LYS A 87 -13.95 -0.41 -11.61
CA LYS A 87 -13.18 0.70 -12.19
C LYS A 87 -12.10 0.20 -13.16
N TRP A 88 -11.54 -0.96 -12.86
CA TRP A 88 -10.45 -1.57 -13.62
C TRP A 88 -10.82 -3.02 -13.95
N PRO A 89 -11.57 -3.26 -15.04
CA PRO A 89 -12.08 -4.58 -15.39
C PRO A 89 -10.98 -5.63 -15.66
N ARG A 90 -9.77 -5.19 -16.01
CA ARG A 90 -8.62 -6.07 -16.26
C ARG A 90 -7.80 -6.40 -15.00
N LEU A 91 -8.18 -5.85 -13.84
CA LEU A 91 -7.46 -6.06 -12.60
C LEU A 91 -7.63 -7.49 -12.09
N ARG A 92 -6.51 -8.15 -11.81
CA ARG A 92 -6.45 -9.51 -11.25
C ARG A 92 -6.30 -9.42 -9.73
N VAL A 93 -7.38 -9.66 -9.00
CA VAL A 93 -7.38 -9.62 -7.53
C VAL A 93 -6.94 -10.98 -6.96
N ARG A 94 -5.91 -10.98 -6.11
CA ARG A 94 -5.51 -12.14 -5.32
C ARG A 94 -6.22 -12.07 -3.97
N HIS A 95 -7.09 -13.04 -3.72
CA HIS A 95 -7.78 -13.18 -2.43
C HIS A 95 -6.89 -13.92 -1.43
N LEU A 96 -7.00 -13.56 -0.16
CA LEU A 96 -6.41 -14.32 0.93
C LEU A 96 -7.12 -15.69 1.04
N PRO A 97 -6.40 -16.77 1.38
CA PRO A 97 -7.03 -18.07 1.62
C PRO A 97 -8.06 -17.97 2.76
N LEU A 98 -9.15 -18.70 2.63
CA LEU A 98 -10.13 -18.87 3.70
C LEU A 98 -9.50 -19.79 4.75
N SER A 99 -9.40 -19.32 6.00
CA SER A 99 -8.96 -20.13 7.16
C SER A 99 -10.11 -20.99 7.70
#